data_AF-A0A355ALJ2-F1
#
_entry.id   AF-A0A355ALJ2-F1
#
_cell.length_a   1.000
_cell.length_b   1.000
_cell.length_c   1.000
_cell.angle_alpha   90.00
_cell.angle_beta   90.00
_cell.angle_gamma   90.00
#
_symmetry.space_group_name_H-M   'P 1'
#
loop_
_entity.id
_entity.type
_entity.pdbx_description
1 polymer ?
#
loop_
_entity_poly.entity_id
_entity_poly.type
_entity_poly.pdbx_seq_one_letter_code
_entity_poly.pdbx_strand_id
1 'polypeptide(L)'
;GDKDFLYQQRVWFLKKTENVCGGCAAGCSIVTEHNQDTVYRLKPRENLHVNKWWMCDEGRYGWHHLHNETRIVEASHRDNEDPQAIEWADVLRRLPTDLTDAGRLGVAVSPMLTVEEAWMLCSVARTIDPDAYLAVGHVPSTGADESFPGGFTIRGEKAPNRIGVEMVLSMFGAVSEGGTVPAWNDLLEQVRAKTIQSAWVTAGYPTPERSWCDEATAATFEELSCLVVQDLFESPLSNRATWCLPAVGFAERSGTWVNCGHRAQTFEQAIRPPAGVWPEGRFFWNLLGREGLYDPESIRKQIAESSASFAVLSGEVPSIGLDLRLQQVAVT
;
A
#
# COMPACT_ATOMS: atom_id res chain seq x y z
N GLY A 1 -22.36 -11.61 20.25
CA GLY A 1 -22.22 -12.18 18.90
C GLY A 1 -21.92 -11.04 17.96
N ASP A 2 -21.03 -11.26 17.00
CA ASP A 2 -20.73 -10.30 15.94
C ASP A 2 -22.02 -9.99 15.17
N LYS A 3 -22.51 -8.74 15.27
CA LYS A 3 -23.80 -8.33 14.70
C LYS A 3 -23.75 -8.37 13.18
N ASP A 4 -22.62 -7.97 12.61
CA ASP A 4 -22.43 -7.89 11.16
C ASP A 4 -22.39 -9.28 10.54
N PHE A 5 -21.91 -10.28 11.27
CA PHE A 5 -21.88 -11.67 10.80
C PHE A 5 -23.23 -12.42 10.95
N LEU A 6 -24.10 -11.96 11.84
CA LEU A 6 -25.29 -12.72 12.21
C LEU A 6 -26.22 -12.91 10.99
N TYR A 7 -26.54 -14.19 10.70
CA TYR A 7 -27.35 -14.62 9.55
C TYR A 7 -26.77 -14.37 8.15
N GLN A 8 -25.53 -13.89 8.03
CA GLN A 8 -24.91 -13.64 6.72
C GLN A 8 -24.35 -14.90 6.05
N GLN A 9 -23.71 -15.79 6.82
CA GLN A 9 -23.06 -16.99 6.30
C GLN A 9 -22.97 -18.09 7.36
N ARG A 10 -22.93 -19.36 6.93
CA ARG A 10 -22.64 -20.47 7.84
C ARG A 10 -21.14 -20.66 7.99
N VAL A 11 -20.70 -20.89 9.22
CA VAL A 11 -19.27 -20.99 9.57
C VAL A 11 -18.51 -22.09 8.82
N TRP A 12 -19.18 -23.16 8.38
CA TRP A 12 -18.56 -24.25 7.62
C TRP A 12 -18.36 -23.94 6.14
N PHE A 13 -18.96 -22.87 5.61
CA PHE A 13 -18.67 -22.38 4.25
C PHE A 13 -17.52 -21.37 4.21
N LEU A 14 -17.10 -20.85 5.36
CA LEU A 14 -16.03 -19.86 5.43
C LEU A 14 -14.67 -20.51 5.22
N LYS A 15 -13.94 -19.97 4.25
CA LYS A 15 -12.50 -20.12 4.14
C LYS A 15 -11.82 -19.19 5.15
N LYS A 16 -10.67 -19.60 5.65
CA LYS A 16 -9.86 -18.86 6.61
C LYS A 16 -8.51 -18.59 5.98
N THR A 17 -8.18 -17.32 5.80
CA THR A 17 -6.86 -16.90 5.29
C THR A 17 -6.13 -16.14 6.38
N GLU A 18 -4.88 -16.51 6.66
CA GLU A 18 -4.03 -15.74 7.56
C GLU A 18 -3.67 -14.40 6.91
N ASN A 19 -3.90 -13.32 7.66
CA ASN A 19 -3.70 -11.98 7.14
C ASN A 19 -3.18 -11.02 8.25
N VAL A 20 -2.89 -9.79 7.88
CA VAL A 20 -2.46 -8.71 8.77
C VAL A 20 -3.46 -7.56 8.66
N CYS A 21 -3.84 -6.99 9.80
CA CYS A 21 -4.77 -5.87 9.83
C CYS A 21 -4.15 -4.62 9.19
N GLY A 22 -4.78 -4.11 8.12
CA GLY A 22 -4.37 -2.88 7.43
C GLY A 22 -4.83 -1.57 8.08
N GLY A 23 -5.47 -1.63 9.26
CA GLY A 23 -6.13 -0.46 9.86
C GLY A 23 -5.20 0.53 10.58
N CYS A 24 -4.05 0.10 11.09
CA CYS A 24 -3.09 0.99 11.75
C CYS A 24 -1.68 0.39 11.81
N ALA A 25 -0.72 1.19 12.24
CA ALA A 25 0.69 0.83 12.32
C ALA A 25 1.00 -0.29 13.33
N ALA A 26 0.03 -0.76 14.12
CA ALA A 26 0.21 -1.93 14.98
C ALA A 26 0.40 -3.22 14.17
N GLY A 27 -0.29 -3.35 13.02
CA GLY A 27 -0.22 -4.55 12.17
C GLY A 27 -0.66 -5.83 12.89
N CYS A 28 -1.81 -5.81 13.57
CA CYS A 28 -2.33 -6.97 14.31
C CYS A 28 -2.46 -8.21 13.40
N SER A 29 -2.03 -9.38 13.88
CA SER A 29 -2.26 -10.64 13.17
C SER A 29 -3.74 -11.00 13.21
N ILE A 30 -4.32 -11.31 12.04
CA ILE A 30 -5.74 -11.63 11.90
C ILE A 30 -5.95 -12.88 11.04
N VAL A 31 -7.18 -13.39 11.08
CA VAL A 31 -7.73 -14.30 10.10
C VAL A 31 -8.87 -13.58 9.39
N THR A 32 -8.78 -13.51 8.06
CA THR A 32 -9.87 -13.06 7.20
C THR A 32 -10.76 -14.27 6.93
N GLU A 33 -12.00 -14.24 7.43
CA GLU A 33 -13.00 -15.27 7.12
C GLU A 33 -13.86 -14.81 5.94
N HIS A 34 -13.79 -15.55 4.84
CA HIS A 34 -14.40 -15.17 3.56
C HIS A 34 -15.04 -16.38 2.85
N ASN A 35 -15.93 -16.12 1.91
CA ASN A 35 -16.46 -17.13 1.00
C ASN A 35 -16.89 -16.45 -0.30
N GLN A 36 -16.62 -17.09 -1.44
CA GLN A 36 -17.01 -16.59 -2.79
C GLN A 36 -16.62 -15.12 -3.01
N ASP A 37 -15.36 -14.77 -2.71
CA ASP A 37 -14.80 -13.40 -2.81
C ASP A 37 -15.47 -12.35 -1.91
N THR A 38 -16.33 -12.77 -0.97
CA THR A 38 -16.92 -11.89 0.05
C THR A 38 -16.25 -12.12 1.40
N VAL A 39 -15.71 -11.06 2.00
CA VAL A 39 -15.25 -11.04 3.39
C VAL A 39 -16.47 -10.91 4.29
N TYR A 40 -16.56 -11.73 5.34
CA TYR A 40 -17.68 -11.70 6.27
C TYR A 40 -17.32 -11.19 7.66
N ARG A 41 -16.07 -11.39 8.09
CA ARG A 41 -15.54 -10.87 9.35
C ARG A 41 -14.04 -11.06 9.46
N LEU A 42 -13.42 -10.27 10.32
CA LEU A 42 -12.04 -10.44 10.76
C LEU A 42 -11.99 -10.96 12.20
N LYS A 43 -11.09 -11.90 12.46
CA LYS A 43 -10.80 -12.41 13.80
C LYS A 43 -9.35 -12.19 14.17
N PRO A 44 -9.03 -11.97 15.45
CA PRO A 44 -7.64 -11.91 15.86
C PRO A 44 -7.01 -13.29 15.74
N ARG A 45 -5.76 -13.32 15.28
CA ARG A 45 -4.88 -14.49 15.33
C ARG A 45 -3.87 -14.28 16.45
N GLU A 46 -3.44 -15.38 17.07
CA GLU A 46 -2.48 -15.31 18.16
C GLU A 46 -1.10 -14.84 17.66
N ASN A 47 -0.57 -13.78 18.28
CA ASN A 47 0.79 -13.29 18.07
C ASN A 47 1.29 -12.55 19.30
N LEU A 48 2.10 -13.21 20.13
CA LEU A 48 2.62 -12.68 21.39
C LEU A 48 3.50 -11.43 21.24
N HIS A 49 4.01 -11.16 20.04
CA HIS A 49 4.87 -10.00 19.76
C HIS A 49 4.10 -8.77 19.27
N VAL A 50 2.82 -8.91 18.93
CA VAL A 50 2.01 -7.83 18.37
C VAL A 50 0.74 -7.62 19.18
N ASN A 51 -0.28 -8.44 18.96
CA ASN A 51 -1.62 -8.24 19.49
C ASN A 51 -2.04 -9.28 20.54
N LYS A 52 -1.16 -10.24 20.86
CA LYS A 52 -1.41 -11.40 21.73
C LYS A 52 -2.58 -12.21 21.20
N TRP A 53 -3.81 -11.90 21.62
CA TRP A 53 -5.07 -12.53 21.15
C TRP A 53 -6.16 -11.48 20.88
N TRP A 54 -5.82 -10.20 20.92
CA TRP A 54 -6.75 -9.08 20.82
C TRP A 54 -6.75 -8.45 19.43
N MET A 55 -7.80 -7.69 19.14
CA MET A 55 -7.85 -6.73 18.03
C MET A 55 -8.85 -5.64 18.43
N CYS A 56 -8.62 -4.41 17.98
CA CYS A 56 -9.54 -3.30 18.21
C CYS A 56 -10.78 -3.41 17.32
N ASP A 57 -11.82 -2.64 17.67
CA ASP A 57 -13.06 -2.61 16.90
C ASP A 57 -12.87 -1.95 15.52
N GLU A 58 -12.02 -0.92 15.42
CA GLU A 58 -11.66 -0.34 14.12
C GLU A 58 -11.11 -1.38 13.15
N GLY A 59 -10.19 -2.24 13.62
CA GLY A 59 -9.69 -3.35 12.83
C GLY A 59 -10.74 -4.42 12.57
N ARG A 60 -11.63 -4.69 13.54
CA ARG A 60 -12.65 -5.76 13.45
C ARG A 60 -13.70 -5.48 12.39
N TYR A 61 -14.13 -4.23 12.31
CA TYR A 61 -15.18 -3.78 11.41
C TYR A 61 -14.64 -2.98 10.20
N GLY A 62 -13.32 -2.81 10.11
CA GLY A 62 -12.67 -2.03 9.06
C GLY A 62 -12.59 -2.72 7.69
N TRP A 63 -13.27 -3.83 7.44
CA TRP A 63 -13.23 -4.56 6.16
C TRP A 63 -14.32 -4.14 5.17
N HIS A 64 -15.36 -3.41 5.61
CA HIS A 64 -16.52 -3.06 4.78
C HIS A 64 -16.15 -2.27 3.51
N HIS A 65 -15.10 -1.46 3.57
CA HIS A 65 -14.58 -0.69 2.43
C HIS A 65 -14.26 -1.57 1.21
N LEU A 66 -13.92 -2.85 1.41
CA LEU A 66 -13.62 -3.80 0.33
C LEU A 66 -14.83 -4.03 -0.58
N HIS A 67 -16.05 -3.98 -0.01
CA HIS A 67 -17.32 -4.21 -0.72
C HIS A 67 -18.09 -2.93 -0.97
N ASN A 68 -17.45 -1.76 -0.81
CA ASN A 68 -18.11 -0.49 -1.05
C ASN A 68 -18.29 -0.26 -2.56
N GLU A 69 -19.50 0.09 -2.97
CA GLU A 69 -19.87 0.33 -4.38
C GLU A 69 -19.21 1.59 -4.97
N THR A 70 -18.72 2.51 -4.14
CA THR A 70 -18.06 3.75 -4.57
C THR A 70 -16.56 3.57 -4.84
N ARG A 71 -16.05 2.33 -4.81
CA ARG A 71 -14.65 2.05 -5.16
C ARG A 71 -14.38 2.40 -6.60
N ILE A 72 -13.17 2.91 -6.85
CA ILE A 72 -12.63 2.99 -8.20
C ILE A 72 -12.37 1.56 -8.66
N VAL A 73 -13.08 1.11 -9.69
CA VAL A 73 -12.98 -0.26 -10.24
C VAL A 73 -12.54 -0.30 -11.70
N GLU A 74 -12.46 0.86 -12.35
CA GLU A 74 -12.07 1.01 -13.75
C GLU A 74 -10.89 1.98 -13.84
N ALA A 75 -9.88 1.62 -14.64
CA ALA A 75 -8.80 2.53 -14.96
C ALA A 75 -9.30 3.56 -15.97
N SER A 76 -8.89 4.82 -15.82
CA SER A 76 -9.26 5.89 -16.74
C SER A 76 -8.09 6.80 -17.10
N HIS A 77 -8.19 7.40 -18.28
CA HIS A 77 -7.25 8.36 -18.83
C HIS A 77 -7.95 9.68 -19.18
N ARG A 78 -7.31 10.82 -18.92
CA ARG A 78 -7.83 12.15 -19.25
C ARG A 78 -6.87 12.89 -20.18
N ASP A 79 -7.32 13.17 -21.40
CA ASP A 79 -6.58 13.99 -22.37
C ASP A 79 -6.90 15.49 -22.25
N ASN A 80 -8.18 15.87 -22.06
CA ASN A 80 -8.61 17.27 -21.99
C ASN A 80 -9.63 17.53 -20.87
N GLU A 81 -10.89 17.09 -21.04
CA GLU A 81 -11.98 17.46 -20.11
C GLU A 81 -12.50 16.26 -19.30
N ASP A 82 -12.98 15.19 -19.94
CA ASP A 82 -13.59 14.05 -19.23
C ASP A 82 -12.69 12.80 -19.21
N PRO A 83 -12.55 12.13 -18.05
CA PRO A 83 -11.83 10.87 -17.97
C PRO A 83 -12.56 9.78 -18.76
N GLN A 84 -11.82 9.01 -19.56
CA GLN A 84 -12.33 7.90 -20.35
C GLN A 84 -11.76 6.59 -19.83
N ALA A 85 -12.61 5.54 -19.78
CA ALA A 85 -12.19 4.18 -19.45
C ALA A 85 -11.04 3.72 -20.35
N ILE A 86 -10.07 3.00 -19.77
CA ILE A 86 -8.92 2.47 -20.51
C ILE A 86 -8.58 1.05 -20.08
N GLU A 87 -8.21 0.22 -21.05
CA GLU A 87 -7.79 -1.15 -20.82
C GLU A 87 -6.36 -1.23 -20.26
N TRP A 88 -6.11 -2.20 -19.38
CA TRP A 88 -4.79 -2.38 -18.76
C TRP A 88 -3.65 -2.60 -19.75
N ALA A 89 -3.93 -3.20 -20.92
CA ALA A 89 -2.93 -3.36 -21.98
C ALA A 89 -2.45 -2.00 -22.52
N ASP A 90 -3.34 -1.02 -22.61
CA ASP A 90 -2.97 0.34 -23.01
C ASP A 90 -2.32 1.11 -21.87
N VAL A 91 -2.73 0.90 -20.62
CA VAL A 91 -2.05 1.46 -19.44
C VAL A 91 -0.58 1.03 -19.43
N LEU A 92 -0.30 -0.27 -19.56
CA LEU A 92 1.08 -0.81 -19.56
C LEU A 92 1.96 -0.20 -20.67
N ARG A 93 1.38 0.09 -21.83
CA ARG A 93 2.09 0.58 -23.00
C ARG A 93 2.29 2.10 -22.99
N ARG A 94 1.27 2.85 -22.58
CA ARG A 94 1.25 4.31 -22.68
C ARG A 94 1.82 4.98 -21.44
N LEU A 95 1.46 4.49 -20.24
CA LEU A 95 1.81 5.15 -18.99
C LEU A 95 3.33 5.44 -18.84
N PRO A 96 4.25 4.50 -19.12
CA PRO A 96 5.68 4.78 -19.03
C PRO A 96 6.13 5.87 -20.01
N THR A 97 5.57 5.88 -21.23
CA THR A 97 5.87 6.87 -22.27
C THR A 97 5.39 8.25 -21.82
N ASP A 98 4.15 8.37 -21.36
CA ASP A 98 3.57 9.63 -20.91
C ASP A 98 4.33 10.23 -19.72
N LEU A 99 4.76 9.38 -18.77
CA LEU A 99 5.59 9.82 -17.64
C LEU A 99 6.98 10.28 -18.08
N THR A 100 7.58 9.60 -19.06
CA THR A 100 8.89 9.97 -19.63
C THR A 100 8.81 11.30 -20.36
N ASP A 101 7.82 11.47 -21.24
CA ASP A 101 7.62 12.66 -22.07
C ASP A 101 7.25 13.89 -21.22
N ALA A 102 6.57 13.68 -20.09
CA ALA A 102 6.20 14.73 -19.16
C ALA A 102 7.40 15.30 -18.37
N GLY A 103 8.55 14.62 -18.31
CA GLY A 103 9.77 15.12 -17.67
C GLY A 103 10.09 14.47 -16.33
N ARG A 104 10.63 15.25 -15.38
CA ARG A 104 11.12 14.73 -14.10
C ARG A 104 9.98 14.12 -13.30
N LEU A 105 10.16 12.87 -12.87
CA LEU A 105 9.15 12.09 -12.16
C LEU A 105 9.27 12.24 -10.64
N GLY A 106 8.15 12.50 -9.98
CA GLY A 106 7.95 12.35 -8.54
C GLY A 106 7.09 11.14 -8.21
N VAL A 107 7.43 10.36 -7.19
CA VAL A 107 6.65 9.19 -6.78
C VAL A 107 6.33 9.27 -5.30
N ALA A 108 5.04 9.22 -4.99
CA ALA A 108 4.55 9.05 -3.62
C ALA A 108 4.21 7.57 -3.41
N VAL A 109 5.05 6.89 -2.63
CA VAL A 109 4.91 5.47 -2.33
C VAL A 109 4.04 5.32 -1.08
N SER A 110 2.80 4.82 -1.25
CA SER A 110 1.84 4.73 -0.16
C SER A 110 2.33 3.80 0.95
N PRO A 111 2.18 4.19 2.23
CA PRO A 111 2.46 3.31 3.36
C PRO A 111 1.42 2.17 3.52
N MET A 112 0.48 2.03 2.57
CA MET A 112 -0.43 0.89 2.42
C MET A 112 0.11 -0.20 1.49
N LEU A 113 1.06 0.12 0.61
CA LEU A 113 1.68 -0.88 -0.25
C LEU A 113 2.45 -1.90 0.57
N THR A 114 2.57 -3.13 0.07
CA THR A 114 3.50 -4.12 0.60
C THR A 114 4.95 -3.72 0.33
N VAL A 115 5.90 -4.31 1.05
CA VAL A 115 7.35 -4.11 0.82
C VAL A 115 7.71 -4.46 -0.63
N GLU A 116 7.13 -5.54 -1.16
CA GLU A 116 7.33 -6.03 -2.52
C GLU A 116 6.77 -5.04 -3.56
N GLU A 117 5.53 -4.56 -3.36
CA GLU A 117 4.90 -3.57 -4.23
C GLU A 117 5.66 -2.24 -4.23
N ALA A 118 6.05 -1.76 -3.04
CA ALA A 118 6.84 -0.53 -2.91
C ALA A 118 8.18 -0.65 -3.64
N TRP A 119 8.87 -1.79 -3.51
CA TRP A 119 10.16 -2.02 -4.17
C TRP A 119 10.01 -2.09 -5.70
N MET A 120 8.97 -2.77 -6.19
CA MET A 120 8.69 -2.83 -7.62
C MET A 120 8.29 -1.46 -8.18
N LEU A 121 7.47 -0.68 -7.47
CA LEU A 121 7.13 0.68 -7.87
C LEU A 121 8.37 1.57 -7.97
N CYS A 122 9.26 1.52 -6.99
CA CYS A 122 10.53 2.25 -7.04
C CYS A 122 11.41 1.79 -8.21
N SER A 123 11.42 0.49 -8.50
CA SER A 123 12.16 -0.07 -9.65
C SER A 123 11.58 0.40 -10.99
N VAL A 124 10.25 0.42 -11.12
CA VAL A 124 9.54 0.95 -12.30
C VAL A 124 9.86 2.43 -12.47
N ALA A 125 9.74 3.21 -11.38
CA ALA A 125 10.03 4.63 -11.39
C ALA A 125 11.46 4.93 -11.87
N ARG A 126 12.46 4.19 -11.36
CA ARG A 126 13.87 4.31 -11.79
C ARG A 126 14.14 3.81 -13.21
N THR A 127 13.27 2.95 -13.76
CA THR A 127 13.35 2.53 -15.16
C THR A 127 12.81 3.60 -16.10
N ILE A 128 11.77 4.33 -15.67
CA ILE A 128 11.17 5.45 -16.41
C ILE A 128 12.09 6.68 -16.33
N ASP A 129 12.50 7.04 -15.12
CA ASP A 129 13.37 8.18 -14.84
C ASP A 129 14.45 7.74 -13.83
N PRO A 130 15.71 7.57 -14.26
CA PRO A 130 16.81 7.17 -13.38
C PRO A 130 16.97 8.07 -12.16
N ASP A 131 16.58 9.34 -12.27
CA ASP A 131 16.67 10.32 -11.21
C ASP A 131 15.33 10.58 -10.50
N ALA A 132 14.30 9.76 -10.73
CA ALA A 132 12.98 9.90 -10.10
C ALA A 132 13.06 10.26 -8.61
N TYR A 133 12.31 11.27 -8.20
CA TYR A 133 12.22 11.69 -6.81
C TYR A 133 11.24 10.79 -6.07
N LEU A 134 11.73 10.00 -5.12
CA LEU A 134 10.91 9.03 -4.39
C LEU A 134 10.66 9.53 -2.97
N ALA A 135 9.40 9.50 -2.53
CA ALA A 135 8.99 9.91 -1.19
C ALA A 135 7.94 8.95 -0.62
N VAL A 136 7.86 8.89 0.70
CA VAL A 136 6.73 8.25 1.38
C VAL A 136 5.47 9.06 1.07
N GLY A 137 4.40 8.38 0.68
CA GLY A 137 3.09 8.98 0.48
C GLY A 137 2.48 9.55 1.77
N HIS A 138 1.25 10.05 1.68
CA HIS A 138 0.54 10.55 2.84
C HIS A 138 0.43 9.48 3.95
N VAL A 139 0.71 9.86 5.20
CA VAL A 139 0.58 8.95 6.34
C VAL A 139 -0.66 9.37 7.13
N PRO A 140 -1.81 8.68 6.96
CA PRO A 140 -3.04 9.06 7.66
C PRO A 140 -2.88 8.85 9.17
N SER A 141 -3.48 9.75 9.95
CA SER A 141 -3.50 9.66 11.41
C SER A 141 -4.82 10.16 11.99
N THR A 142 -5.31 9.52 13.05
CA THR A 142 -6.53 9.94 13.78
C THR A 142 -6.21 10.54 15.15
N GLY A 143 -4.96 10.92 15.42
CA GLY A 143 -4.55 11.55 16.67
C GLY A 143 -3.48 10.75 17.42
N ALA A 144 -3.58 10.73 18.74
CA ALA A 144 -2.61 10.07 19.61
C ALA A 144 -2.88 8.57 19.76
N ASP A 145 -1.86 7.82 20.19
CA ASP A 145 -1.98 6.40 20.52
C ASP A 145 -2.89 6.18 21.75
N GLU A 146 -3.77 5.21 21.66
CA GLU A 146 -4.65 4.79 22.76
C GLU A 146 -4.15 3.47 23.34
N SER A 147 -3.60 3.51 24.55
CA SER A 147 -3.04 2.34 25.22
C SER A 147 -3.98 1.79 26.29
N PHE A 148 -4.15 0.48 26.30
CA PHE A 148 -5.04 -0.25 27.20
C PHE A 148 -4.26 -1.09 28.21
N PRO A 149 -4.84 -1.38 29.38
CA PRO A 149 -4.26 -2.31 30.35
C PRO A 149 -3.89 -3.65 29.68
N GLY A 150 -2.70 -4.17 29.98
CA GLY A 150 -2.18 -5.39 29.35
C GLY A 150 -1.30 -5.17 28.11
N GLY A 151 -1.01 -3.90 27.77
CA GLY A 151 -0.02 -3.53 26.75
C GLY A 151 -0.52 -3.60 25.31
N PHE A 152 -1.84 -3.56 25.11
CA PHE A 152 -2.44 -3.42 23.79
C PHE A 152 -2.60 -1.93 23.46
N THR A 153 -2.18 -1.50 22.27
CA THR A 153 -2.24 -0.10 21.85
C THR A 153 -2.87 0.01 20.46
N ILE A 154 -3.88 0.87 20.35
CA ILE A 154 -4.42 1.32 19.06
C ILE A 154 -3.54 2.49 18.62
N ARG A 155 -2.94 2.37 17.43
CA ARG A 155 -2.05 3.42 16.90
C ARG A 155 -2.86 4.53 16.27
N GLY A 156 -2.42 5.77 16.53
CA GLY A 156 -2.91 6.96 15.84
C GLY A 156 -2.55 6.95 14.36
N GLU A 157 -1.35 6.47 14.03
CA GLU A 157 -0.90 6.22 12.65
C GLU A 157 -1.73 5.10 12.00
N LYS A 158 -2.51 5.45 10.98
CA LYS A 158 -3.44 4.56 10.25
C LYS A 158 -2.82 3.95 9.00
N ALA A 159 -1.54 3.59 9.05
CA ALA A 159 -0.85 2.94 7.95
C ALA A 159 -0.08 1.70 8.45
N PRO A 160 -0.22 0.53 7.81
CA PRO A 160 0.38 -0.71 8.29
C PRO A 160 1.87 -0.84 7.96
N ASN A 161 2.38 -0.09 6.97
CA ASN A 161 3.70 -0.35 6.37
C ASN A 161 4.57 0.90 6.12
N ARG A 162 4.38 2.01 6.84
CA ARG A 162 5.23 3.19 6.66
C ARG A 162 6.71 2.86 6.80
N ILE A 163 7.09 2.13 7.84
CA ILE A 163 8.49 1.73 8.09
C ILE A 163 9.01 0.86 6.94
N GLY A 164 8.24 -0.10 6.45
CA GLY A 164 8.66 -0.94 5.33
C GLY A 164 8.90 -0.14 4.06
N VAL A 165 8.04 0.84 3.77
CA VAL A 165 8.21 1.77 2.65
C VAL A 165 9.45 2.66 2.82
N GLU A 166 9.67 3.24 4.00
CA GLU A 166 10.88 4.03 4.29
C GLU A 166 12.16 3.20 4.08
N MET A 167 12.16 1.94 4.53
CA MET A 167 13.29 1.03 4.35
C MET A 167 13.54 0.72 2.87
N VAL A 168 12.48 0.50 2.08
CA VAL A 168 12.58 0.31 0.63
C VAL A 168 13.12 1.56 -0.05
N LEU A 169 12.57 2.74 0.24
CA LEU A 169 13.03 4.01 -0.33
C LEU A 169 14.51 4.26 -0.05
N SER A 170 14.97 3.92 1.15
CA SER A 170 16.39 4.00 1.54
C SER A 170 17.27 3.10 0.67
N MET A 171 16.80 1.93 0.23
CA MET A 171 17.53 1.05 -0.71
C MET A 171 17.73 1.70 -2.08
N PHE A 172 16.82 2.59 -2.49
CA PHE A 172 16.91 3.35 -3.74
C PHE A 172 17.62 4.70 -3.57
N GLY A 173 18.32 4.90 -2.45
CA GLY A 173 19.07 6.11 -2.15
C GLY A 173 18.20 7.35 -1.91
N ALA A 174 16.90 7.18 -1.68
CA ALA A 174 15.99 8.28 -1.36
C ALA A 174 16.14 8.67 0.12
N VAL A 175 17.30 9.22 0.45
CA VAL A 175 17.65 9.67 1.79
C VAL A 175 18.20 11.10 1.67
N SER A 176 17.65 12.01 2.47
CA SER A 176 18.12 13.39 2.56
C SER A 176 19.51 13.47 3.20
N GLU A 177 20.17 14.63 3.11
CA GLU A 177 21.44 14.88 3.81
C GLU A 177 21.33 14.66 5.34
N GLY A 178 20.13 14.79 5.90
CA GLY A 178 19.85 14.54 7.31
C GLY A 178 19.62 13.07 7.68
N GLY A 179 19.75 12.14 6.73
CA GLY A 179 19.54 10.71 6.96
C GLY A 179 18.06 10.30 7.03
N THR A 180 17.13 11.18 6.67
CA THR A 180 15.68 10.91 6.65
C THR A 180 15.19 10.64 5.24
N VAL A 181 14.23 9.74 5.10
CA VAL A 181 13.54 9.51 3.83
C VAL A 181 12.59 10.68 3.56
N PRO A 182 12.54 11.22 2.33
CA PRO A 182 11.56 12.23 1.96
C PRO A 182 10.13 11.75 2.20
N ALA A 183 9.29 12.63 2.73
CA ALA A 183 7.89 12.38 3.02
C ALA A 183 6.97 13.15 2.05
N TRP A 184 5.66 12.99 2.24
CA TRP A 184 4.63 13.61 1.43
C TRP A 184 4.81 15.12 1.25
N ASN A 185 5.13 15.84 2.33
CA ASN A 185 5.31 17.28 2.27
C ASN A 185 6.55 17.68 1.46
N ASP A 186 7.63 16.90 1.51
CA ASP A 186 8.83 17.16 0.70
C ASP A 186 8.52 17.00 -0.79
N LEU A 187 7.71 16.00 -1.18
CA LEU A 187 7.22 15.86 -2.55
C LEU A 187 6.36 17.07 -2.96
N LEU A 188 5.45 17.54 -2.10
CA LEU A 188 4.65 18.74 -2.38
C LEU A 188 5.54 19.97 -2.58
N GLU A 189 6.64 20.10 -1.82
CA GLU A 189 7.61 21.17 -2.00
C GLU A 189 8.32 21.08 -3.36
N GLN A 190 8.71 19.88 -3.81
CA GLN A 190 9.29 19.68 -5.14
C GLN A 190 8.30 20.07 -6.26
N VAL A 191 7.03 19.66 -6.12
CA VAL A 191 5.97 20.02 -7.08
C VAL A 191 5.76 21.55 -7.12
N ARG A 192 5.66 22.21 -5.95
CA ARG A 192 5.52 23.68 -5.87
C ARG A 192 6.74 24.41 -6.42
N ALA A 193 7.93 23.86 -6.22
CA ALA A 193 9.19 24.38 -6.77
C ALA A 193 9.33 24.11 -8.27
N LYS A 194 8.39 23.37 -8.88
CA LYS A 194 8.38 22.95 -10.29
C LYS A 194 9.63 22.15 -10.69
N THR A 195 10.27 21.49 -9.73
CA THR A 195 11.41 20.60 -10.00
C THR A 195 10.95 19.27 -10.59
N ILE A 196 9.70 18.90 -10.33
CA ILE A 196 9.00 17.73 -10.84
C ILE A 196 7.95 18.18 -11.85
N GLN A 197 7.81 17.47 -12.97
CA GLN A 197 6.83 17.78 -14.03
C GLN A 197 5.79 16.66 -14.24
N SER A 198 6.06 15.45 -13.73
CA SER A 198 5.12 14.35 -13.66
C SER A 198 5.10 13.72 -12.26
N ALA A 199 3.95 13.21 -11.82
CA ALA A 199 3.86 12.54 -10.53
C ALA A 199 3.08 11.24 -10.59
N TRP A 200 3.56 10.23 -9.86
CA TRP A 200 2.82 9.01 -9.58
C TRP A 200 2.54 8.90 -8.09
N VAL A 201 1.29 9.14 -7.72
CA VAL A 201 0.79 9.04 -6.35
C VAL A 201 0.04 7.73 -6.16
N THR A 202 0.63 6.83 -5.38
CA THR A 202 -0.11 5.67 -4.87
C THR A 202 -0.74 6.05 -3.53
N ALA A 203 -1.99 5.64 -3.33
CA ALA A 203 -2.79 5.90 -2.13
C ALA A 203 -3.36 4.57 -1.61
N GLY A 204 -4.68 4.34 -1.73
CA GLY A 204 -5.32 3.11 -1.24
C GLY A 204 -5.73 3.20 0.22
N TYR A 205 -6.20 4.36 0.67
CA TYR A 205 -6.65 4.55 2.05
C TYR A 205 -8.11 4.10 2.22
N PRO A 206 -8.43 3.25 3.22
CA PRO A 206 -9.76 2.64 3.37
C PRO A 206 -10.76 3.57 4.09
N THR A 207 -10.91 4.82 3.63
CA THR A 207 -11.76 5.84 4.25
C THR A 207 -12.74 6.48 3.25
N PRO A 208 -13.76 5.75 2.77
CA PRO A 208 -14.69 6.26 1.76
C PRO A 208 -15.47 7.50 2.22
N GLU A 209 -15.69 7.67 3.52
CA GLU A 209 -16.45 8.79 4.09
C GLU A 209 -15.61 10.08 4.19
N ARG A 210 -14.29 9.99 4.02
CA ARG A 210 -13.37 11.12 4.16
C ARG A 210 -12.21 11.01 3.18
N SER A 211 -12.14 11.94 2.24
CA SER A 211 -10.97 12.09 1.38
C SER A 211 -9.71 12.35 2.23
N TRP A 212 -8.65 11.62 1.91
CA TRP A 212 -7.32 11.79 2.52
C TRP A 212 -6.60 13.03 1.98
N CYS A 213 -6.95 13.49 0.78
CA CYS A 213 -6.40 14.66 0.12
C CYS A 213 -7.47 15.76 0.03
N ASP A 214 -7.16 16.96 0.48
CA ASP A 214 -8.07 18.11 0.34
C ASP A 214 -7.86 18.85 -1.00
N GLU A 215 -8.78 19.74 -1.34
CA GLU A 215 -8.71 20.53 -2.58
C GLU A 215 -7.43 21.39 -2.66
N ALA A 216 -6.99 21.95 -1.54
CA ALA A 216 -5.81 22.81 -1.50
C ALA A 216 -4.52 22.02 -1.81
N THR A 217 -4.42 20.79 -1.30
CA THR A 217 -3.32 19.88 -1.59
C THR A 217 -3.40 19.37 -3.02
N ALA A 218 -4.58 18.96 -3.47
CA ALA A 218 -4.78 18.49 -4.84
C ALA A 218 -4.44 19.56 -5.89
N ALA A 219 -4.79 20.82 -5.62
CA ALA A 219 -4.48 21.95 -6.50
C ALA A 219 -2.97 22.14 -6.75
N THR A 220 -2.10 21.65 -5.84
CA THR A 220 -0.64 21.75 -6.06
C THR A 220 -0.16 20.94 -7.27
N PHE A 221 -0.92 19.92 -7.70
CA PHE A 221 -0.58 19.06 -8.83
C PHE A 221 -1.19 19.53 -10.17
N GLU A 222 -1.98 20.61 -10.19
CA GLU A 222 -2.72 21.05 -11.39
C GLU A 222 -1.84 21.41 -12.58
N GLU A 223 -0.62 21.88 -12.34
CA GLU A 223 0.32 22.25 -13.39
C GLU A 223 1.18 21.09 -13.92
N LEU A 224 1.05 19.89 -13.34
CA LEU A 224 1.81 18.72 -13.81
C LEU A 224 1.32 18.30 -15.19
N SER A 225 2.27 17.95 -16.06
CA SER A 225 1.95 17.48 -17.41
C SER A 225 1.38 16.06 -17.42
N CYS A 226 1.70 15.26 -16.40
CA CYS A 226 1.13 13.94 -16.19
C CYS A 226 1.00 13.64 -14.70
N LEU A 227 -0.22 13.36 -14.24
CA LEU A 227 -0.51 12.93 -12.87
C LEU A 227 -1.16 11.54 -12.88
N VAL A 228 -0.51 10.57 -12.25
CA VAL A 228 -1.03 9.23 -12.01
C VAL A 228 -1.50 9.16 -10.57
N VAL A 229 -2.75 8.81 -10.36
CA VAL A 229 -3.32 8.56 -9.03
C VAL A 229 -3.83 7.13 -9.00
N GLN A 230 -3.29 6.33 -8.09
CA GLN A 230 -3.76 4.98 -7.84
C GLN A 230 -4.40 4.88 -6.46
N ASP A 231 -5.71 4.69 -6.40
CA ASP A 231 -6.48 4.81 -5.15
C ASP A 231 -7.69 3.86 -5.07
N LEU A 232 -8.21 3.66 -3.86
CA LEU A 232 -9.41 2.87 -3.59
C LEU A 232 -10.69 3.66 -3.86
N PHE A 233 -10.69 4.96 -3.56
CA PHE A 233 -11.86 5.84 -3.61
C PHE A 233 -11.52 7.15 -4.29
N GLU A 234 -12.54 7.81 -4.84
CA GLU A 234 -12.36 9.14 -5.42
C GLU A 234 -11.90 10.17 -4.37
N SER A 235 -11.03 11.07 -4.81
CA SER A 235 -10.52 12.19 -4.04
C SER A 235 -10.38 13.42 -4.95
N PRO A 236 -10.28 14.64 -4.38
CA PRO A 236 -9.88 15.83 -5.13
C PRO A 236 -8.64 15.64 -6.00
N LEU A 237 -7.70 14.77 -5.58
CA LEU A 237 -6.49 14.47 -6.35
C LEU A 237 -6.79 13.52 -7.53
N SER A 238 -7.55 12.44 -7.34
CA SER A 238 -7.93 11.53 -8.44
C SER A 238 -8.75 12.24 -9.51
N ASN A 239 -9.57 13.22 -9.10
CA ASN A 239 -10.38 14.03 -10.03
C ASN A 239 -9.53 14.93 -10.94
N ARG A 240 -8.25 15.13 -10.63
CA ARG A 240 -7.28 15.88 -11.44
C ARG A 240 -6.28 14.98 -12.18
N ALA A 241 -6.38 13.66 -12.01
CA ALA A 241 -5.42 12.74 -12.58
C ALA A 241 -5.54 12.68 -14.12
N THR A 242 -4.38 12.65 -14.78
CA THR A 242 -4.22 12.20 -16.17
C THR A 242 -4.50 10.70 -16.26
N TRP A 243 -3.99 9.94 -15.29
CA TRP A 243 -4.21 8.50 -15.16
C TRP A 243 -4.81 8.20 -13.79
N CYS A 244 -6.07 7.78 -13.75
CA CYS A 244 -6.71 7.32 -12.51
C CYS A 244 -6.80 5.79 -12.54
N LEU A 245 -6.09 5.13 -11.62
CA LEU A 245 -5.96 3.67 -11.58
C LEU A 245 -6.60 3.11 -10.31
N PRO A 246 -7.32 1.98 -10.36
CA PRO A 246 -7.87 1.37 -9.17
C PRO A 246 -6.76 0.74 -8.32
N ALA A 247 -6.87 0.87 -7.00
CA ALA A 247 -6.07 0.16 -6.00
C ALA A 247 -6.87 -0.99 -5.39
N VAL A 248 -6.18 -1.93 -4.72
CA VAL A 248 -6.82 -3.04 -4.02
C VAL A 248 -6.81 -2.86 -2.51
N GLY A 249 -7.61 -3.62 -1.78
CA GLY A 249 -7.57 -3.62 -0.31
C GLY A 249 -6.55 -4.61 0.27
N PHE A 250 -6.43 -4.63 1.60
CA PHE A 250 -5.52 -5.56 2.31
C PHE A 250 -5.83 -7.04 2.06
N ALA A 251 -7.11 -7.37 1.88
CA ALA A 251 -7.58 -8.74 1.68
C ALA A 251 -7.45 -9.22 0.22
N GLU A 252 -7.13 -8.30 -0.70
CA GLU A 252 -7.10 -8.52 -2.15
C GLU A 252 -5.67 -8.61 -2.71
N ARG A 253 -4.67 -8.53 -1.83
CA ARG A 253 -3.25 -8.63 -2.14
C ARG A 253 -2.53 -9.58 -1.19
N SER A 254 -1.29 -9.90 -1.52
CA SER A 254 -0.36 -10.65 -0.69
C SER A 254 1.00 -9.98 -0.71
N GLY A 255 1.78 -10.20 0.34
CA GLY A 255 3.11 -9.62 0.50
C GLY A 255 3.47 -9.44 1.97
N THR A 256 4.37 -8.51 2.21
CA THR A 256 4.95 -8.25 3.54
C THR A 256 4.64 -6.83 3.99
N TRP A 257 4.21 -6.70 5.24
CA TRP A 257 4.13 -5.41 5.94
C TRP A 257 5.04 -5.39 7.17
N VAL A 258 5.66 -4.25 7.40
CA VAL A 258 6.53 -3.94 8.53
C VAL A 258 5.82 -2.92 9.42
N ASN A 259 5.38 -3.38 10.59
CA ASN A 259 4.65 -2.56 11.52
C ASN A 259 5.56 -1.56 12.27
N CYS A 260 4.97 -0.71 13.12
CA CYS A 260 5.70 0.29 13.92
C CYS A 260 6.76 -0.30 14.88
N GLY A 261 6.71 -1.60 15.15
CA GLY A 261 7.67 -2.34 15.95
C GLY A 261 8.81 -2.96 15.14
N HIS A 262 8.96 -2.61 13.86
CA HIS A 262 9.88 -3.24 12.90
C HIS A 262 9.65 -4.74 12.73
N ARG A 263 8.43 -5.22 12.98
CA ARG A 263 8.07 -6.62 12.79
C ARG A 263 7.46 -6.80 11.41
N ALA A 264 8.17 -7.51 10.55
CA ALA A 264 7.73 -7.94 9.23
C ALA A 264 6.79 -9.15 9.35
N GLN A 265 5.60 -9.04 8.78
CA GLN A 265 4.63 -10.13 8.69
C GLN A 265 4.22 -10.31 7.23
N THR A 266 4.28 -11.56 6.76
CA THR A 266 3.73 -11.95 5.46
C THR A 266 2.25 -12.27 5.58
N PHE A 267 1.50 -12.01 4.51
CA PHE A 267 0.08 -12.33 4.43
C PHE A 267 -0.35 -12.73 3.02
N GLU A 268 -1.45 -13.47 2.98
CA GLU A 268 -1.99 -14.04 1.75
C GLU A 268 -3.25 -13.32 1.28
N GLN A 269 -3.46 -13.34 -0.04
CA GLN A 269 -4.70 -12.86 -0.66
C GLN A 269 -5.87 -13.73 -0.18
N ALA A 270 -6.87 -13.09 0.40
CA ALA A 270 -8.07 -13.76 0.88
C ALA A 270 -9.14 -13.83 -0.22
N ILE A 271 -9.40 -12.71 -0.88
CA ILE A 271 -10.43 -12.59 -1.92
C ILE A 271 -9.82 -12.03 -3.21
N ARG A 272 -10.44 -12.30 -4.35
CA ARG A 272 -10.08 -11.63 -5.60
C ARG A 272 -10.56 -10.17 -5.57
N PRO A 273 -9.82 -9.23 -6.16
CA PRO A 273 -10.30 -7.86 -6.32
C PRO A 273 -11.52 -7.81 -7.27
N PRO A 274 -12.26 -6.69 -7.30
CA PRO A 274 -13.35 -6.49 -8.25
C PRO A 274 -12.93 -6.75 -9.69
N ALA A 275 -13.88 -7.18 -10.53
CA ALA A 275 -13.62 -7.43 -11.94
C ALA A 275 -13.04 -6.18 -12.62
N GLY A 276 -11.98 -6.35 -13.41
CA GLY A 276 -11.29 -5.24 -14.05
C GLY A 276 -10.17 -4.61 -13.22
N VAL A 277 -10.11 -4.85 -11.91
CA VAL A 277 -9.04 -4.29 -11.04
C VAL A 277 -7.82 -5.20 -11.03
N TRP A 278 -6.64 -4.65 -11.27
CA TRP A 278 -5.37 -5.35 -11.12
C TRP A 278 -4.70 -4.93 -9.80
N PRO A 279 -4.31 -5.89 -8.93
CA PRO A 279 -3.47 -5.59 -7.77
C PRO A 279 -2.17 -4.92 -8.21
N GLU A 280 -1.70 -3.97 -7.41
CA GLU A 280 -0.45 -3.23 -7.60
C GLU A 280 0.72 -4.17 -7.90
N GLY A 281 0.84 -5.26 -7.15
CA GLY A 281 1.89 -6.26 -7.37
C GLY A 281 1.88 -6.84 -8.79
N ARG A 282 0.69 -7.19 -9.32
CA ARG A 282 0.53 -7.64 -10.71
C ARG A 282 0.89 -6.52 -11.69
N PHE A 283 0.41 -5.31 -11.44
CA PHE A 283 0.65 -4.19 -12.35
C PHE A 283 2.13 -3.87 -12.48
N PHE A 284 2.84 -3.71 -11.35
CA PHE A 284 4.26 -3.40 -11.35
C PHE A 284 5.12 -4.55 -11.88
N TRP A 285 4.74 -5.80 -11.59
CA TRP A 285 5.37 -6.98 -12.18
C TRP A 285 5.39 -6.94 -13.71
N ASN A 286 4.24 -6.60 -14.32
CA ASN A 286 4.12 -6.48 -15.77
C ASN A 286 4.87 -5.27 -16.33
N LEU A 287 4.88 -4.12 -15.64
CA LEU A 287 5.66 -2.95 -16.05
C LEU A 287 7.17 -3.21 -16.04
N LEU A 288 7.65 -4.07 -15.14
CA LEU A 288 9.04 -4.54 -15.12
C LEU A 288 9.34 -5.60 -16.20
N GLY A 289 8.39 -5.92 -17.07
CA GLY A 289 8.55 -6.89 -18.15
C GLY A 289 8.73 -8.33 -17.66
N ARG A 290 8.28 -8.64 -16.44
CA ARG A 290 8.43 -9.99 -15.87
C ARG A 290 7.36 -10.93 -16.40
N GLU A 291 7.76 -12.16 -16.71
CA GLU A 291 6.86 -13.19 -17.22
C GLU A 291 6.13 -13.92 -16.09
N GLY A 292 4.98 -14.54 -16.39
CA GLY A 292 4.23 -15.36 -15.45
C GLY A 292 3.36 -14.57 -14.47
N LEU A 293 2.89 -15.26 -13.44
CA LEU A 293 2.07 -14.67 -12.39
C LEU A 293 2.96 -13.94 -11.38
N TYR A 294 2.47 -12.82 -10.86
CA TYR A 294 3.11 -12.12 -9.75
C TYR A 294 3.33 -13.07 -8.57
N ASP A 295 4.59 -13.15 -8.13
CA ASP A 295 5.02 -13.93 -6.97
C ASP A 295 5.68 -13.01 -5.93
N PRO A 296 4.98 -12.66 -4.83
CA PRO A 296 5.53 -11.83 -3.78
C PRO A 296 6.74 -12.49 -3.09
N GLU A 297 6.78 -13.83 -2.98
CA GLU A 297 7.89 -14.51 -2.30
C GLU A 297 9.20 -14.35 -3.08
N SER A 298 9.16 -14.48 -4.42
CA SER A 298 10.31 -14.21 -5.27
C SER A 298 10.84 -12.79 -5.09
N ILE A 299 9.95 -11.79 -5.05
CA ILE A 299 10.35 -10.39 -4.82
C ILE A 299 10.95 -10.20 -3.43
N ARG A 300 10.32 -10.76 -2.39
CA ARG A 300 10.82 -10.69 -1.01
C ARG A 300 12.23 -11.25 -0.90
N LYS A 301 12.51 -12.39 -1.54
CA LYS A 301 13.85 -13.00 -1.56
C LYS A 301 14.87 -12.09 -2.25
N GLN A 302 14.52 -11.52 -3.40
CA GLN A 302 15.36 -10.55 -4.10
C GLN A 302 15.67 -9.30 -3.25
N ILE A 303 14.68 -8.79 -2.52
CA ILE A 303 14.86 -7.66 -1.60
C ILE A 303 15.80 -8.06 -0.45
N ALA A 304 15.61 -9.24 0.14
CA ALA A 304 16.45 -9.74 1.23
C ALA A 304 17.91 -9.96 0.80
N GLU A 305 18.14 -10.43 -0.43
CA GLU A 305 19.48 -10.60 -1.00
C GLU A 305 20.19 -9.26 -1.30
N SER A 306 19.42 -8.21 -1.57
CA SER A 306 19.95 -6.88 -1.93
C SER A 306 20.02 -5.89 -0.77
N SER A 307 19.53 -6.25 0.42
CA SER A 307 19.49 -5.34 1.57
C SER A 307 19.72 -6.05 2.90
N ALA A 308 20.75 -5.61 3.63
CA ALA A 308 21.03 -6.08 4.99
C ALA A 308 19.82 -5.88 5.94
N SER A 309 19.05 -4.81 5.73
CA SER A 309 17.87 -4.48 6.55
C SER A 309 16.71 -5.46 6.36
N PHE A 310 16.69 -6.20 5.24
CA PHE A 310 15.67 -7.21 4.94
C PHE A 310 16.24 -8.64 4.88
N ALA A 311 17.52 -8.85 5.16
CA ALA A 311 18.21 -10.14 4.97
C ALA A 311 17.52 -11.32 5.66
N VAL A 312 16.90 -11.09 6.83
CA VAL A 312 16.14 -12.11 7.58
C VAL A 312 14.90 -12.63 6.84
N LEU A 313 14.43 -11.94 5.80
CA LEU A 313 13.25 -12.31 5.00
C LEU A 313 13.58 -13.24 3.82
N SER A 314 14.84 -13.61 3.63
CA SER A 314 15.30 -14.52 2.56
C SER A 314 14.74 -15.95 2.71
N GLY A 315 14.45 -16.36 3.94
CA GLY A 315 13.93 -17.69 4.26
C GLY A 315 12.41 -17.75 4.43
N GLU A 316 11.96 -18.81 5.09
CA GLU A 316 10.59 -18.95 5.56
C GLU A 316 10.29 -17.93 6.65
N VAL A 317 9.23 -17.15 6.47
CA VAL A 317 8.76 -16.18 7.47
C VAL A 317 7.72 -16.88 8.35
N PRO A 318 7.96 -17.04 9.67
CA PRO A 318 6.97 -17.63 10.56
C PRO A 318 5.66 -16.86 10.56
N SER A 319 4.54 -17.52 10.83
CA SER A 319 3.23 -16.86 10.85
C SER A 319 3.14 -15.70 11.85
N ILE A 320 3.99 -15.65 12.89
CA ILE A 320 4.08 -14.53 13.85
C ILE A 320 4.97 -13.36 13.36
N GLY A 321 5.56 -13.49 12.18
CA GLY A 321 6.51 -12.54 11.60
C GLY A 321 7.93 -12.62 12.16
N LEU A 322 8.78 -11.70 11.73
CA LEU A 322 10.17 -11.55 12.15
C LEU A 322 10.45 -10.10 12.58
N ASP A 323 11.25 -9.90 13.63
CA ASP A 323 11.72 -8.55 14.00
C ASP A 323 13.00 -8.24 13.20
N LEU A 324 12.93 -7.21 12.36
CA LEU A 324 14.01 -6.83 11.45
C LEU A 324 15.24 -6.26 12.18
N ARG A 325 15.13 -5.92 13.47
CA ARG A 325 16.24 -5.34 14.26
C ARG A 325 17.16 -6.39 14.87
N LEU A 326 16.71 -7.65 14.99
CA LEU A 326 17.45 -8.67 15.74
C LEU A 326 18.80 -9.06 15.14
N GLN A 327 19.03 -8.86 13.84
CA GLN A 327 20.34 -9.08 13.21
C GLN A 327 21.23 -7.82 13.12
N GLN A 328 20.68 -6.62 13.34
CA GLN A 328 21.51 -5.40 13.39
C GLN A 328 22.50 -5.40 14.57
N VAL A 329 22.20 -6.18 15.61
CA VAL A 329 23.04 -6.31 16.82
C VAL A 329 24.18 -7.33 16.64
N ALA A 330 24.11 -8.21 15.62
CA ALA A 330 25.11 -9.27 15.40
C ALA A 330 26.33 -8.82 14.57
N VAL A 331 26.34 -7.56 14.10
CA VAL A 331 27.41 -6.98 13.26
C VAL A 331 28.14 -5.82 13.99
N THR A 332 28.03 -5.77 15.32
CA THR A 332 28.78 -4.85 16.21
C THR A 332 29.65 -5.64 17.18
#